data_AF-A0A7W2R5D3-F1
#
_entry.id   AF-A0A7W2R5D3-F1
#
_cell.length_a   1.000
_cell.length_b   1.000
_cell.length_c   1.000
_cell.angle_alpha   90.00
_cell.angle_beta   90.00
_cell.angle_gamma   90.00
#
_symmetry.space_group_name_H-M   'P 1'
#
loop_
_entity.id
_entity.type
_entity.pdbx_description
1 polymer ?
#
loop_
_entity_poly.entity_id
_entity_poly.type
_entity_poly.pdbx_seq_one_letter_code
_entity_poly.pdbx_strand_id
1 'polypeptide(L)' 'MPLNGKHYYAVFIIDVYTKKIVGFIVSDNMRAQANLEALKMALKENNAPEVHNSDRGSQYTYH' A
#
# COMPACT_ATOMS: atom_id res chain seq x y z
N MET A 1 -7.45 -13.87 -0.70
CA MET A 1 -7.62 -15.34 -0.63
C MET A 1 -7.62 -15.73 0.83
N PRO A 2 -8.64 -16.45 1.34
CA PRO A 2 -8.64 -16.88 2.71
C PRO A 2 -7.58 -17.96 2.93
N LEU A 3 -6.70 -17.78 3.91
CA LEU A 3 -5.74 -18.78 4.37
C LEU A 3 -6.19 -19.21 5.77
N ASN A 4 -6.43 -20.51 5.96
CA ASN A 4 -6.96 -21.06 7.22
C ASN A 4 -8.22 -20.33 7.74
N GLY A 5 -9.12 -19.94 6.82
CA GLY A 5 -10.35 -19.23 7.17
C GLY A 5 -10.19 -17.73 7.47
N LYS A 6 -8.97 -17.17 7.32
CA LYS A 6 -8.69 -15.75 7.54
C LYS A 6 -8.35 -15.02 6.25
N HIS A 7 -8.92 -13.83 6.05
CA HIS A 7 -8.61 -12.98 4.91
C HIS A 7 -7.32 -12.19 5.16
N TYR A 8 -6.53 -12.04 4.10
CA TYR A 8 -5.35 -11.20 4.08
C TYR A 8 -5.42 -10.25 2.87
N TYR A 9 -4.86 -9.08 3.06
CA TYR A 9 -4.87 -7.97 2.12
C TYR A 9 -3.43 -7.53 1.89
N ALA A 10 -3.06 -7.39 0.63
CA ALA A 10 -1.75 -6.88 0.23
C ALA A 10 -1.91 -5.48 -0.33
N VAL A 11 -1.08 -4.56 0.15
CA VAL A 11 -0.93 -3.21 -0.42
C VAL A 11 0.39 -3.16 -1.15
N PHE A 12 0.39 -2.58 -2.34
CA PHE A 12 1.58 -2.34 -3.14
C PHE A 12 1.64 -0.88 -3.55
N ILE A 13 2.81 -0.27 -3.42
CA ILE A 13 3.16 1.02 -4.02
C ILE A 13 4.08 0.72 -5.19
N ILE A 14 3.67 1.15 -6.38
CA ILE A 14 4.39 0.92 -7.62
C ILE A 14 4.89 2.25 -8.19
N ASP A 15 6.14 2.26 -8.64
CA ASP A 15 6.62 3.29 -9.55
C ASP A 15 6.06 3.00 -10.95
N VAL A 16 5.21 3.90 -11.45
CA VAL A 16 4.50 3.72 -12.72
C VAL A 16 5.45 3.67 -13.92
N TYR A 17 6.60 4.34 -13.86
CA TYR A 17 7.57 4.37 -14.96
C TYR A 17 8.40 3.10 -15.00
N THR A 18 8.97 2.70 -13.86
CA THR A 18 9.88 1.53 -13.80
C THR A 18 9.16 0.21 -13.57
N LYS A 19 7.87 0.25 -13.22
CA LYS A 19 7.04 -0.90 -12.79
C LYS A 19 7.57 -1.62 -11.55
N LYS A 20 8.51 -1.02 -10.81
CA LYS A 20 9.04 -1.58 -9.58
C LYS A 20 8.03 -1.41 -8.44
N ILE A 21 7.87 -2.46 -7.64
CA ILE A 21 7.24 -2.36 -6.33
C ILE A 21 8.27 -1.70 -5.41
N VAL A 22 7.95 -0.49 -4.95
CA VAL A 22 8.84 0.32 -4.10
C VAL A 22 8.42 0.29 -2.63
N GLY A 23 7.19 -0.15 -2.35
CA GLY A 23 6.71 -0.39 -1.00
C GLY A 23 5.59 -1.43 -1.00
N PHE A 24 5.50 -2.23 0.06
CA PHE A 24 4.45 -3.24 0.17
C PHE A 24 4.20 -3.62 1.63
N ILE A 25 3.00 -4.15 1.90
CA ILE A 25 2.69 -4.80 3.18
C ILE A 25 1.57 -5.81 3.00
N VAL A 26 1.57 -6.86 3.82
CA VAL A 26 0.45 -7.78 3.98
C VAL A 26 -0.16 -7.58 5.37
N SER A 27 -1.47 -7.39 5.40
CA SER A 27 -2.25 -7.18 6.63
C SER A 27 -3.40 -8.18 6.68
N ASP A 28 -3.88 -8.48 7.88
CA ASP A 28 -5.09 -9.30 8.08
C ASP A 28 -6.38 -8.48 8.04
N ASN A 29 -6.27 -7.18 7.75
CA ASN A 29 -7.37 -6.23 7.66
C ASN A 29 -7.08 -5.13 6.61
N MET A 30 -8.14 -4.43 6.17
CA MET A 30 -8.10 -3.37 5.14
C MET A 30 -7.91 -1.95 5.71
N ARG A 31 -7.28 -1.79 6.89
CA ARG A 31 -7.18 -0.48 7.53
C ARG A 31 -6.12 0.42 6.87
N ALA A 32 -6.29 1.73 7.02
CA ALA A 32 -5.42 2.75 6.44
C ALA A 32 -3.94 2.67 6.89
N GLN A 33 -3.67 2.08 8.06
CA GLN A 33 -2.30 1.89 8.54
C GLN A 33 -1.46 1.07 7.57
N ALA A 34 -2.02 0.06 6.90
CA ALA A 34 -1.29 -0.74 5.91
C ALA A 34 -0.82 0.13 4.73
N ASN A 35 -1.67 1.04 4.26
CA ASN A 35 -1.31 2.00 3.22
C ASN A 35 -0.19 2.95 3.66
N LEU A 36 -0.27 3.47 4.89
CA LEU A 36 0.74 4.37 5.43
C LEU A 36 2.10 3.68 5.57
N GLU A 37 2.15 2.44 6.04
CA GLU A 37 3.41 1.70 6.18
C GLU A 37 4.04 1.36 4.82
N ALA A 38 3.23 0.95 3.83
CA ALA A 38 3.72 0.74 2.47
C ALA A 38 4.26 2.04 1.84
N LEU A 39 3.61 3.17 2.08
CA LEU A 39 4.07 4.48 1.61
C LEU A 39 5.37 4.92 2.30
N LYS A 40 5.48 4.77 3.63
CA LYS A 40 6.72 5.04 4.37
C LYS A 40 7.90 4.21 3.86
N MET A 41 7.65 2.93 3.55
CA MET A 41 8.66 2.05 2.95
C MET A 41 9.15 2.60 1.61
N ALA A 42 8.22 3.01 0.73
CA ALA A 42 8.57 3.59 -0.57
C ALA A 42 9.42 4.86 -0.44
N LEU A 43 9.06 5.75 0.49
CA LEU A 43 9.74 7.03 0.71
C LEU A 43 11.09 6.91 1.42
N LYS A 44 11.42 5.75 2.00
CA LYS A 44 12.69 5.54 2.70
C LYS A 44 13.87 5.47 1.72
N GLU A 45 13.67 4.80 0.59
CA GLU A 45 14.72 4.52 -0.40
C GLU A 45 14.54 5.31 -1.70
N ASN A 46 13.47 6.11 -1.80
CA ASN A 46 13.14 6.90 -3.00
C ASN A 46 12.74 8.32 -2.61
N ASN A 47 12.99 9.28 -3.50
CA ASN A 47 12.47 10.63 -3.36
C ASN A 47 10.93 10.62 -3.38
N ALA A 48 10.32 11.55 -2.67
CA ALA A 48 8.87 11.72 -2.70
C ALA A 48 8.40 12.03 -4.14
N PRO A 49 7.37 11.33 -4.65
CA PRO A 49 6.81 11.64 -5.95
C PRO A 49 6.03 12.94 -5.89
N GLU A 50 5.89 13.61 -7.04
CA GLU A 50 5.01 14.77 -7.16
C GLU A 50 3.53 14.39 -7.01
N VAL A 51 3.17 13.19 -7.50
CA VAL A 51 1.80 12.66 -7.45
C VAL A 51 1.82 11.24 -6.90
N HIS A 52 1.07 11.01 -5.83
CA HIS A 52 0.69 9.68 -5.37
C HIS A 52 -0.78 9.43 -5.76
N ASN A 53 -1.01 8.54 -6.72
CA ASN A 53 -2.36 8.11 -7.07
C ASN A 53 -2.71 6.84 -6.29
N SER A 54 -3.84 6.89 -5.58
CA SER A 54 -4.50 5.70 -5.04
C SER A 54 -5.83 5.55 -5.75
N ASP A 55 -6.15 4.34 -6.21
CA ASP A 55 -7.48 4.05 -6.74
C ASP A 55 -8.48 4.24 -5.60
N ARG A 56 -9.28 5.31 -5.67
CA ARG A 56 -10.16 5.79 -4.60
C ARG A 56 -10.95 4.65 -3.95
N GLY A 57 -10.44 4.16 -2.83
CA GLY A 57 -11.14 3.26 -1.92
C GLY A 57 -11.20 3.88 -0.53
N SER A 58 -12.25 3.55 0.23
CA SER A 58 -12.45 3.94 1.64
C SER A 58 -11.28 3.59 2.57
N GLN A 59 -10.30 2.82 2.09
CA GLN A 59 -9.10 2.37 2.79
C GLN A 59 -8.04 3.46 3.03
N TYR A 60 -8.14 4.63 2.38
CA TYR A 60 -7.28 5.79 2.68
C TYR A 60 -7.99 6.89 3.49
N THR A 61 -9.32 6.87 3.54
CA THR A 61 -10.14 7.98 4.05
C THR A 61 -10.87 7.69 5.36
N TYR A 62 -10.79 6.46 5.89
CA TYR A 62 -11.35 6.16 7.20
C TYR A 62 -10.36 6.54 8.31
N HIS A 63 -10.69 7.65 8.99
CA HIS A 63 -10.22 7.94 10.35
C HIS A 63 -11.09 7.19 11.35
#